data_AF-A0A915C2C7-F1
#
_entry.id   AF-A0A915C2C7-F1
#
_cell.length_a   1.000
_cell.length_b   1.000
_cell.length_c   1.000
_cell.angle_alpha   90.00
_cell.angle_beta   90.00
_cell.angle_gamma   90.00
#
_symmetry.space_group_name_H-M   'P 1'
#
loop_
_entity.id
_entity.type
_entity.pdbx_description
1 polymer ?
#
loop_
_entity_poly.entity_id
_entity_poly.type
_entity_poly.pdbx_seq_one_letter_code
_entity_poly.pdbx_strand_id
1 'polypeptide(L)'
;MNNISKSVEAMLSCFKTHGLSPHETIGEQCSQIGSKAVTSSIGGAMKEVHSTYTELGRIERKSYDESSSQFIDGFAKDWMRNGVGKQLDDISELKKRRLEKDACATSANNHPDDQERANRSAAADQEYNSQLAVVQEDLRQLSAHYEKTAREVKSLMKMLADHYDKAYNTTHTGAAKVVKV
;
A
#
# COMPACT_ATOMS: atom_id res chain seq x y z
N MET A 1 10.79 -1.55 -0.63
CA MET A 1 9.37 -1.41 -1.02
C MET A 1 8.89 -2.75 -1.59
N ASN A 2 7.96 -3.42 -0.90
CA ASN A 2 7.48 -4.77 -1.25
C ASN A 2 6.67 -4.74 -2.56
N ASN A 3 6.66 -5.86 -3.30
CA ASN A 3 5.92 -6.05 -4.54
C ASN A 3 4.44 -5.71 -4.41
N ILE A 4 3.81 -6.02 -3.27
CA ILE A 4 2.38 -5.69 -3.04
C ILE A 4 2.15 -4.17 -3.09
N SER A 5 2.95 -3.39 -2.36
CA SER A 5 2.83 -1.92 -2.35
C SER A 5 3.09 -1.34 -3.74
N LYS A 6 4.10 -1.84 -4.46
CA LYS A 6 4.40 -1.41 -5.84
C LYS A 6 3.27 -1.75 -6.81
N SER A 7 2.66 -2.93 -6.68
CA SER A 7 1.53 -3.33 -7.53
C SER A 7 0.30 -2.46 -7.26
N VAL A 8 0.03 -2.13 -5.99
CA VAL A 8 -1.06 -1.21 -5.64
C VAL A 8 -0.76 0.20 -6.14
N GLU A 9 0.46 0.72 -5.98
CA GLU A 9 0.89 2.00 -6.56
C GLU A 9 0.73 2.03 -8.08
N ALA A 10 1.15 0.96 -8.77
CA ALA A 10 1.01 0.84 -10.23
C ALA A 10 -0.46 0.83 -10.66
N MET A 11 -1.31 0.09 -9.96
CA MET A 11 -2.75 0.07 -10.21
C MET A 11 -3.39 1.45 -9.98
N LEU A 12 -3.04 2.12 -8.87
CA LEU A 12 -3.55 3.46 -8.58
C LEU A 12 -2.96 4.53 -9.51
N SER A 13 -1.79 4.29 -10.12
CA SER A 13 -1.17 5.23 -11.05
C SER A 13 -2.07 5.54 -12.26
N CYS A 14 -2.96 4.61 -12.65
CA CYS A 14 -3.96 4.84 -13.69
C CYS A 14 -4.94 5.98 -13.33
N PHE A 15 -5.14 6.26 -12.05
CA PHE A 15 -5.99 7.32 -11.53
C PHE A 15 -5.19 8.55 -11.09
N LYS A 16 -3.86 8.47 -11.09
CA LYS A 16 -2.97 9.55 -10.63
C LYS A 16 -2.84 10.60 -11.72
N THR A 17 -3.32 11.82 -11.45
CA THR A 17 -3.34 12.88 -12.45
C THR A 17 -2.62 14.11 -11.92
N HIS A 18 -1.75 14.70 -12.73
CA HIS A 18 -1.18 16.04 -12.48
C HIS A 18 -1.96 17.01 -13.37
N GLY A 19 -3.16 17.38 -12.92
CA GLY A 19 -4.14 18.12 -13.71
C GLY A 19 -5.42 17.32 -13.96
N LEU A 20 -6.04 17.52 -15.13
CA LEU A 20 -7.24 16.79 -15.53
C LEU A 20 -6.96 15.28 -15.62
N SER A 21 -7.92 14.48 -15.18
CA SER A 21 -7.93 13.04 -15.45
C SER A 21 -8.06 12.71 -16.94
N PRO A 22 -7.71 11.48 -17.36
CA PRO A 22 -7.98 11.05 -18.72
C PRO A 22 -9.45 11.25 -19.11
N HIS A 23 -10.38 10.93 -18.20
CA HIS A 23 -11.80 11.16 -18.45
C HIS A 23 -12.15 12.65 -18.52
N GLU A 24 -11.66 13.50 -17.63
CA GLU A 24 -11.90 14.95 -17.73
C GLU A 24 -11.30 15.57 -18.99
N THR A 25 -10.15 15.07 -19.47
CA THR A 25 -9.53 15.54 -20.70
C THR A 25 -10.46 15.29 -21.90
N ILE A 26 -11.05 14.09 -21.98
CA ILE A 26 -12.06 13.75 -22.99
C ILE A 26 -13.31 14.61 -22.79
N GLY A 27 -13.76 14.77 -21.55
CA GLY A 27 -14.89 15.63 -21.22
C GLY A 27 -14.70 17.05 -21.74
N GLU A 28 -13.53 17.65 -21.53
CA GLU A 28 -13.23 19.01 -21.99
C GLU A 28 -13.26 19.11 -23.53
N GLN A 29 -12.74 18.11 -24.23
CA GLN A 29 -12.85 18.04 -25.70
C GLN A 29 -14.32 17.98 -26.15
N CYS A 30 -15.16 17.19 -25.47
CA CYS A 30 -16.60 17.15 -25.75
C CYS A 30 -17.27 18.51 -25.50
N SER A 31 -16.91 19.22 -24.43
CA SER A 31 -17.41 20.59 -24.17
C SER A 31 -17.09 21.55 -25.33
N GLN A 32 -15.84 21.50 -25.82
CA GLN A 32 -15.39 22.32 -26.94
C GLN A 32 -16.11 21.97 -28.25
N ILE A 33 -16.35 20.69 -28.52
CA ILE A 33 -17.11 20.25 -29.69
C ILE A 33 -18.57 20.69 -29.57
N GLY A 34 -19.18 20.48 -28.40
CA GLY A 34 -20.58 20.82 -28.15
C GLY A 34 -20.87 22.32 -28.25
N SER A 35 -19.94 23.18 -27.83
CA SER A 35 -20.07 24.64 -27.95
C SER A 35 -19.96 25.15 -29.39
N LYS A 36 -19.31 24.40 -30.28
CA LYS A 36 -19.13 24.73 -31.71
C LYS A 36 -20.11 23.99 -32.62
N ALA A 37 -20.97 23.15 -32.08
CA ALA A 37 -21.90 22.34 -32.85
C ALA A 37 -22.98 23.22 -33.50
N VAL A 38 -23.21 23.01 -34.80
CA VAL A 38 -24.24 23.72 -35.58
C VAL A 38 -25.64 23.19 -35.22
N THR A 39 -25.75 21.89 -34.93
CA THR A 39 -27.01 21.25 -34.55
C THR A 39 -27.17 21.20 -33.03
N SER A 40 -28.35 21.58 -32.55
CA SER A 40 -28.66 21.61 -31.11
C SER A 40 -28.60 20.23 -30.47
N SER A 41 -29.00 19.17 -31.18
CA SER A 41 -28.94 17.79 -30.70
C SER A 41 -27.50 17.33 -30.45
N ILE A 42 -26.58 17.57 -31.39
CA ILE A 42 -25.16 17.24 -31.22
C ILE A 42 -24.55 18.09 -30.10
N GLY A 43 -24.88 19.38 -30.05
CA GLY A 43 -24.42 20.29 -29.00
C GLY A 43 -24.85 19.83 -27.60
N GLY A 44 -26.11 19.42 -27.44
CA GLY A 44 -26.63 18.89 -26.20
C GLY A 44 -26.03 17.53 -25.82
N ALA A 45 -25.93 16.60 -26.79
CA ALA A 45 -25.31 15.29 -26.57
C ALA A 45 -23.87 15.43 -26.06
N MET A 46 -23.09 16.32 -26.66
CA MET A 46 -21.70 16.57 -26.26
C MET A 46 -21.58 17.21 -24.86
N LYS A 47 -22.55 18.04 -24.45
CA LYS A 47 -22.61 18.56 -23.07
C LYS A 47 -22.90 17.46 -22.05
N GLU A 48 -23.79 16.53 -22.37
CA GLU A 48 -24.07 15.37 -21.50
C GLU A 48 -22.86 14.42 -21.40
N VAL A 49 -22.15 14.20 -22.51
CA VAL A 49 -20.88 13.46 -22.50
C VAL A 49 -19.85 14.18 -21.63
N HIS A 50 -19.67 15.49 -21.79
CA HIS A 50 -18.77 16.30 -20.96
C HIS A 50 -19.09 16.15 -19.46
N SER A 51 -20.36 16.30 -19.09
CA SER A 51 -20.80 16.17 -17.69
C SER A 51 -20.50 14.79 -17.12
N THR A 52 -20.78 13.74 -17.89
CA THR A 52 -20.53 12.35 -17.49
C THR A 52 -19.04 12.08 -17.28
N TYR A 53 -18.20 12.49 -18.22
CA TYR A 53 -16.75 12.30 -18.15
C TYR A 53 -16.09 13.13 -17.05
N THR A 54 -16.63 14.32 -16.76
CA THR A 54 -16.18 15.13 -15.62
C THR A 54 -16.46 14.44 -14.29
N GLU A 55 -17.64 13.80 -14.16
CA GLU A 55 -17.99 13.07 -12.95
C GLU A 55 -17.15 11.78 -12.79
N LEU A 56 -16.87 11.07 -13.89
CA LEU A 56 -15.92 9.95 -13.88
C LEU A 56 -14.55 10.37 -13.35
N GLY A 57 -14.01 11.50 -13.83
CA GLY A 57 -12.73 12.01 -13.33
C GLY A 57 -12.73 12.37 -11.85
N ARG A 58 -13.86 12.86 -11.31
CA ARG A 58 -14.01 13.07 -9.86
C ARG A 58 -14.00 11.76 -9.08
N ILE A 59 -14.69 10.74 -9.59
CA ILE A 59 -14.72 9.40 -8.99
C ILE A 59 -13.31 8.79 -8.97
N GLU A 60 -12.57 8.90 -10.07
CA GLU A 60 -11.18 8.42 -10.19
C GLU A 60 -10.26 9.08 -9.17
N ARG A 61 -10.24 10.43 -9.10
CA ARG A 61 -9.41 11.16 -8.14
C ARG A 61 -9.74 10.78 -6.71
N LYS A 62 -11.02 10.73 -6.36
CA LYS A 62 -11.46 10.32 -5.02
C LYS A 62 -10.98 8.91 -4.68
N SER A 63 -11.10 7.99 -5.63
CA SER A 63 -10.68 6.59 -5.44
C SER A 63 -9.17 6.47 -5.27
N TYR A 64 -8.39 7.28 -6.01
CA TYR A 64 -6.95 7.42 -5.83
C TYR A 64 -6.60 7.92 -4.42
N ASP A 65 -7.21 9.03 -3.99
CA ASP A 65 -6.92 9.67 -2.71
C ASP A 65 -7.27 8.74 -1.54
N GLU A 66 -8.44 8.10 -1.57
CA GLU A 66 -8.89 7.16 -0.54
C GLU A 66 -7.96 5.92 -0.48
N SER A 67 -7.65 5.33 -1.64
CA SER A 67 -6.80 4.13 -1.68
C SER A 67 -5.35 4.43 -1.30
N SER A 68 -4.81 5.58 -1.73
CA SER A 68 -3.45 6.00 -1.37
C SER A 68 -3.35 6.30 0.11
N SER A 69 -4.25 7.13 0.64
CA SER A 69 -4.21 7.54 2.05
C SER A 69 -4.43 6.37 3.01
N GLN A 70 -5.40 5.50 2.73
CA GLN A 70 -5.72 4.39 3.63
C GLN A 70 -4.72 3.24 3.50
N PHE A 71 -4.43 2.78 2.28
CA PHE A 71 -3.62 1.58 2.09
C PHE A 71 -2.12 1.88 2.01
N ILE A 72 -1.70 2.81 1.15
CA ILE A 72 -0.26 3.07 0.94
C ILE A 72 0.32 3.80 2.16
N ASP A 73 -0.27 4.94 2.49
CA ASP A 73 0.23 5.82 3.55
C ASP A 73 -0.17 5.32 4.95
N GLY A 74 -1.41 4.86 5.10
CA GLY A 74 -1.96 4.43 6.39
C GLY A 74 -1.53 3.03 6.84
N PHE A 75 -1.30 2.10 5.91
CA PHE A 75 -0.93 0.73 6.26
C PHE A 75 0.44 0.32 5.74
N ALA A 76 0.65 0.33 4.42
CA ALA A 76 1.78 -0.35 3.80
C ALA A 76 3.14 0.23 4.23
N LYS A 77 3.27 1.56 4.32
CA LYS A 77 4.51 2.21 4.77
C LYS A 77 4.84 1.88 6.23
N ASP A 78 3.86 2.01 7.12
CA ASP A 78 4.02 1.67 8.53
C ASP A 78 4.31 0.18 8.73
N TRP A 79 3.56 -0.66 8.04
CA TRP A 79 3.72 -2.12 8.07
C TRP A 79 5.11 -2.57 7.64
N MET A 80 5.68 -1.95 6.60
CA MET A 80 7.02 -2.26 6.11
C MET A 80 8.13 -1.76 7.04
N ARG A 81 7.89 -0.69 7.81
CA ARG A 81 8.92 -0.09 8.68
C ARG A 81 8.84 -0.63 10.10
N ASN A 82 7.66 -0.55 10.70
CA ASN A 82 7.43 -0.79 12.12
C ASN A 82 6.77 -2.15 12.41
N GLY A 83 6.17 -2.77 11.39
CA GLY A 83 5.68 -4.15 11.46
C GLY A 83 6.77 -5.15 11.11
N VAL A 84 6.70 -5.71 9.89
CA VAL A 84 7.64 -6.76 9.41
C VAL A 84 9.08 -6.27 9.38
N GLY A 85 9.31 -4.99 9.06
CA GLY A 85 10.65 -4.42 9.01
C GLY A 85 11.40 -4.61 10.32
N LYS A 86 10.77 -4.19 11.43
CA LYS A 86 11.32 -4.37 12.76
C LYS A 86 11.58 -5.85 13.09
N GLN A 87 10.64 -6.75 12.78
CA GLN A 87 10.82 -8.18 13.04
C GLN A 87 12.02 -8.77 12.28
N LEU A 88 12.27 -8.31 11.05
CA LEU A 88 13.43 -8.72 10.26
C LEU A 88 14.74 -8.17 10.84
N ASP A 89 14.72 -6.94 11.36
CA ASP A 89 15.86 -6.34 12.07
C ASP A 89 16.16 -7.13 13.35
N ASP A 90 15.13 -7.46 14.14
CA ASP A 90 15.26 -8.23 15.38
C ASP A 90 15.79 -9.66 15.14
N ILE A 91 15.36 -10.31 14.05
CA ILE A 91 15.92 -11.61 13.61
C ILE A 91 17.38 -11.47 13.16
N SER A 92 17.72 -10.38 12.47
CA SER A 92 19.08 -10.14 12.00
C SER A 92 20.04 -9.91 13.16
N GLU A 93 19.60 -9.14 14.16
CA GLU A 93 20.35 -8.94 15.41
C GLU A 93 20.49 -10.27 16.17
N LEU A 94 19.44 -11.10 16.26
CA LEU A 94 19.54 -12.43 16.89
C LEU A 94 20.60 -13.31 16.21
N LYS A 95 20.66 -13.31 14.88
CA LYS A 95 21.69 -14.06 14.13
C LYS A 95 23.10 -13.56 14.43
N LYS A 96 23.28 -12.25 14.55
CA LYS A 96 24.55 -11.63 14.95
C LYS A 96 24.95 -12.06 16.36
N ARG A 97 24.04 -11.96 17.34
CA ARG A 97 24.27 -12.39 18.73
C ARG A 97 24.59 -13.86 18.85
N ARG A 98 23.98 -14.72 18.03
CA ARG A 98 24.32 -16.15 17.97
C ARG A 98 25.80 -16.34 17.61
N LEU A 99 26.28 -15.66 16.56
CA LEU A 99 27.68 -15.77 16.13
C LEU A 99 28.65 -15.23 17.18
N GLU A 100 28.31 -14.13 17.85
CA GLU A 100 29.10 -13.56 18.96
C GLU A 100 29.19 -14.55 20.13
N LYS A 101 28.05 -15.12 20.55
CA LYS A 101 27.97 -16.18 21.56
C LYS A 101 28.85 -17.37 21.20
N ASP A 102 28.74 -17.89 19.98
CA ASP A 102 29.51 -19.06 19.53
C ASP A 102 31.03 -18.77 19.52
N ALA A 103 31.43 -17.57 19.10
CA ALA A 103 32.82 -17.14 19.10
C ALA A 103 33.38 -16.99 20.53
N CYS A 104 32.61 -16.35 21.43
CA CYS A 104 33.01 -16.19 22.83
C CYS A 104 33.09 -17.53 23.56
N ALA A 105 32.14 -18.44 23.33
CA ALA A 105 32.14 -19.78 23.89
C ALA A 105 33.37 -20.59 23.43
N THR A 106 33.68 -20.54 22.13
CA THR A 106 34.88 -21.19 21.57
C THR A 106 36.16 -20.63 22.19
N SER A 107 36.24 -19.30 22.34
CA SER A 107 37.40 -18.63 22.95
C SER A 107 37.59 -19.01 24.42
N ALA A 108 36.51 -19.05 25.21
CA ALA A 108 36.55 -19.44 26.62
C ALA A 108 36.92 -20.91 26.79
N ASN A 109 36.36 -21.81 25.97
CA ASN A 109 36.68 -23.24 26.02
C ASN A 109 38.16 -23.53 25.69
N ASN A 110 38.76 -22.74 24.80
CA ASN A 110 40.16 -22.89 24.46
C ASN A 110 41.10 -22.36 25.56
N HIS A 111 40.64 -21.47 26.45
CA HIS A 111 41.44 -20.85 27.51
C HIS A 111 40.67 -20.89 28.84
N PRO A 112 40.55 -22.09 29.46
CA PRO A 112 39.66 -22.31 30.61
C PRO A 112 40.07 -21.54 31.88
N ASP A 113 41.35 -21.17 32.00
CA ASP A 113 41.86 -20.43 33.16
C ASP A 113 41.72 -18.89 33.02
N ASP A 114 41.25 -18.41 31.86
CA ASP A 114 41.05 -16.98 31.59
C ASP A 114 39.66 -16.52 32.05
N GLN A 115 39.60 -15.99 33.27
CA GLN A 115 38.36 -15.50 33.88
C GLN A 115 37.69 -14.38 33.07
N GLU A 116 38.46 -13.56 32.36
CA GLU A 116 37.90 -12.47 31.55
C GLU A 116 37.13 -13.04 30.35
N ARG A 117 37.68 -14.08 29.70
CA ARG A 117 36.99 -14.78 28.60
C ARG A 117 35.74 -15.52 29.07
N ALA A 118 35.79 -16.16 30.24
CA ALA A 118 34.61 -16.78 30.85
C ALA A 118 33.49 -15.75 31.08
N ASN A 119 33.84 -14.57 31.62
CA ASN A 119 32.87 -13.49 31.85
C ASN A 119 32.27 -12.96 30.54
N ARG A 120 33.09 -12.76 29.49
CA ARG A 120 32.60 -12.34 28.16
C ARG A 120 31.68 -13.37 27.53
N SER A 121 31.97 -14.66 27.68
CA SER A 121 31.10 -15.74 27.21
C SER A 121 29.75 -15.73 27.91
N ALA A 122 29.72 -15.52 29.24
CA ALA A 122 28.48 -15.42 29.99
C ALA A 122 27.63 -14.20 29.56
N ALA A 123 28.27 -13.05 29.35
CA ALA A 123 27.59 -11.85 28.86
C ALA A 123 26.99 -12.04 27.46
N ALA A 124 27.75 -12.63 26.52
CA ALA A 124 27.26 -12.92 25.18
C ALA A 124 26.07 -13.89 25.17
N ASP A 125 26.05 -14.88 26.06
CA ASP A 125 24.90 -15.78 26.22
C ASP A 125 23.66 -15.05 26.76
N GLN A 126 23.84 -14.15 27.74
CA GLN A 126 22.76 -13.32 28.26
C GLN A 126 22.18 -12.38 27.19
N GLU A 127 23.03 -11.73 26.39
CA GLU A 127 22.60 -10.86 25.29
C GLU A 127 21.83 -11.64 24.21
N TYR A 128 22.33 -12.83 23.84
CA TYR A 128 21.63 -13.73 22.91
C TYR A 128 20.25 -14.13 23.44
N ASN A 129 20.16 -14.57 24.70
CA ASN A 129 18.89 -14.98 25.31
C ASN A 129 17.89 -13.82 25.43
N SER A 130 18.39 -12.61 25.69
CA SER A 130 17.57 -11.40 25.72
C SER A 130 16.97 -11.10 24.34
N GLN A 131 17.79 -11.15 23.28
CA GLN A 131 17.29 -10.94 21.91
C GLN A 131 16.38 -12.09 21.45
N LEU A 132 16.63 -13.33 21.90
CA LEU A 132 15.77 -14.47 21.60
C LEU A 132 14.37 -14.27 22.16
N ALA A 133 14.24 -13.72 23.37
CA ALA A 133 12.95 -13.41 23.97
C ALA A 133 12.18 -12.35 23.16
N VAL A 134 12.86 -11.32 22.63
CA VAL A 134 12.26 -10.31 21.74
C VAL A 134 11.69 -10.98 20.47
N VAL A 135 12.51 -11.77 19.77
CA VAL A 135 12.08 -12.45 18.54
C VAL A 135 10.94 -13.45 18.80
N GLN A 136 10.96 -14.16 19.92
CA GLN A 136 9.86 -15.07 20.29
C GLN A 136 8.55 -14.32 20.50
N GLU A 137 8.59 -13.14 21.10
CA GLU A 137 7.39 -12.32 21.27
C GLU A 137 6.89 -11.78 19.92
N ASP A 138 7.79 -11.31 19.06
CA ASP A 138 7.44 -10.87 17.70
C ASP A 138 6.76 -11.99 16.89
N LEU A 139 7.28 -13.21 16.98
CA LEU A 139 6.70 -14.38 16.31
C LEU A 139 5.30 -14.73 16.82
N ARG A 140 4.99 -14.48 18.09
CA ARG A 140 3.62 -14.66 18.61
C ARG A 140 2.63 -13.68 18.00
N GLN A 141 3.09 -12.48 17.64
CA GLN A 141 2.26 -11.45 17.00
C GLN A 141 2.03 -11.69 15.50
N LEU A 142 2.71 -12.68 14.90
CA LEU A 142 2.66 -12.93 13.46
C LEU A 142 1.25 -13.27 12.94
N SER A 143 0.43 -13.98 13.72
CA SER A 143 -0.96 -14.26 13.33
C SER A 143 -1.79 -12.97 13.25
N ALA A 144 -1.69 -12.10 14.27
CA ALA A 144 -2.40 -10.83 14.32
C ALA A 144 -1.99 -9.91 13.15
N HIS A 145 -0.72 -9.98 12.76
CA HIS A 145 -0.17 -9.28 11.61
C HIS A 145 -0.75 -9.75 10.27
N TYR A 146 -0.87 -11.06 10.05
CA TYR A 146 -1.51 -11.60 8.86
C TYR A 146 -3.00 -11.25 8.79
N GLU A 147 -3.70 -11.30 9.92
CA GLU A 147 -5.10 -10.87 9.99
C GLU A 147 -5.26 -9.39 9.66
N LYS A 148 -4.40 -8.51 10.19
CA LYS A 148 -4.40 -7.08 9.84
C LYS A 148 -4.18 -6.91 8.34
N THR A 149 -3.18 -7.58 7.78
CA THR A 149 -2.90 -7.52 6.33
C THR A 149 -4.10 -7.95 5.49
N ALA A 150 -4.76 -9.05 5.86
CA ALA A 150 -5.95 -9.52 5.17
C ALA A 150 -7.12 -8.51 5.24
N ARG A 151 -7.32 -7.87 6.40
CA ARG A 151 -8.34 -6.81 6.56
C ARG A 151 -8.06 -5.61 5.67
N GLU A 152 -6.82 -5.13 5.64
CA GLU A 152 -6.44 -3.95 4.83
C GLU A 152 -6.55 -4.23 3.33
N VAL A 153 -6.13 -5.42 2.88
CA VAL A 153 -6.31 -5.85 1.48
C VAL A 153 -7.80 -5.98 1.12
N LYS A 154 -8.62 -6.53 2.02
CA LYS A 154 -10.08 -6.61 1.81
C LYS A 154 -10.71 -5.22 1.71
N SER A 155 -10.26 -4.27 2.54
CA SER A 155 -10.71 -2.88 2.47
C SER A 155 -10.34 -2.24 1.13
N LEU A 156 -9.11 -2.44 0.66
CA LEU A 156 -8.68 -1.98 -0.66
C LEU A 156 -9.52 -2.57 -1.79
N MET A 157 -9.76 -3.89 -1.78
CA MET A 157 -10.61 -4.55 -2.77
C MET A 157 -12.02 -3.98 -2.78
N LYS A 158 -12.58 -3.68 -1.60
CA LYS A 158 -13.89 -3.04 -1.49
C LYS A 158 -13.89 -1.63 -2.09
N MET A 159 -12.88 -0.81 -1.82
CA MET A 159 -12.77 0.53 -2.41
C MET A 159 -12.71 0.49 -3.94
N LEU A 160 -11.98 -0.48 -4.50
CA LEU A 160 -11.91 -0.69 -5.95
C LEU A 160 -13.24 -1.17 -6.54
N ALA A 161 -13.93 -2.10 -5.87
CA ALA A 161 -15.26 -2.54 -6.29
C ALA A 161 -16.25 -1.38 -6.29
N ASP A 162 -16.28 -0.59 -5.20
CA ASP A 162 -17.14 0.58 -5.07
C ASP A 162 -16.81 1.66 -6.14
N HIS A 163 -15.53 1.80 -6.54
CA HIS A 163 -15.11 2.64 -7.66
C HIS A 163 -15.73 2.17 -8.99
N TYR A 164 -15.58 0.90 -9.34
CA TYR A 164 -16.07 0.36 -10.61
C TYR A 164 -17.60 0.41 -10.70
N ASP A 165 -18.30 0.11 -9.60
CA ASP A 165 -19.77 0.22 -9.55
C ASP A 165 -20.23 1.66 -9.78
N LYS A 166 -19.58 2.65 -9.16
CA LYS A 166 -19.89 4.07 -9.37
C LYS A 166 -19.58 4.49 -10.80
N ALA A 167 -18.43 4.10 -11.35
CA ALA A 167 -18.04 4.41 -12.71
C ALA A 167 -19.03 3.82 -13.73
N TYR A 168 -19.46 2.57 -13.52
CA TYR A 168 -20.48 1.92 -14.34
C TYR A 168 -21.81 2.69 -14.29
N ASN A 169 -22.32 2.98 -13.09
CA ASN A 169 -23.59 3.66 -12.92
C ASN A 169 -23.60 5.07 -13.53
N THR A 170 -22.51 5.82 -13.34
CA THR A 170 -22.32 7.14 -13.95
C THR A 170 -22.34 7.05 -15.48
N THR A 171 -21.59 6.11 -16.04
CA THR A 171 -21.51 5.90 -17.50
C THR A 171 -22.86 5.48 -18.08
N HIS A 172 -23.53 4.52 -17.44
CA HIS A 172 -24.84 4.02 -17.86
C HIS A 172 -25.89 5.12 -17.84
N THR A 173 -25.94 5.90 -16.75
CA THR A 173 -26.86 7.04 -16.61
C THR A 173 -26.56 8.12 -17.64
N GLY A 174 -25.29 8.45 -17.86
CA GLY A 174 -24.84 9.41 -18.87
C GLY A 174 -25.26 9.01 -20.28
N ALA A 175 -25.02 7.75 -20.66
CA ALA A 175 -25.42 7.22 -21.96
C ALA A 175 -26.95 7.31 -22.19
N ALA A 176 -27.75 6.99 -21.15
CA ALA A 176 -29.20 7.11 -21.23
C ALA A 176 -29.68 8.57 -21.38
N LYS A 177 -28.93 9.56 -20.91
CA LYS A 177 -29.22 10.98 -21.15
C LYS A 177 -28.90 11.38 -22.58
N VAL A 178 -27.76 10.96 -23.11
CA VAL A 178 -27.35 11.25 -24.50
C VAL A 178 -28.39 10.79 -25.52
N VAL A 179 -28.99 9.62 -25.33
CA VAL A 179 -30.03 9.07 -26.24
C VAL A 179 -31.32 9.91 -26.25
N LYS A 180 -31.56 10.72 -25.22
CA LYS A 180 -32.77 11.54 -25.08
C LYS A 180 -32.62 12.97 -25.63
N VAL A 181 -31.41 13.34 -26.06
CA VAL A 181 -31.08 14.68 -26.59
C VAL A 181 -31.17 14.69 -28.11
#